data_AF-A0A1C5KK95-F1
#
_entry.id   AF-A0A1C5KK95-F1
#
_cell.length_a   1.000
_cell.length_b   1.000
_cell.length_c   1.000
_cell.angle_alpha   90.00
_cell.angle_beta   90.00
_cell.angle_gamma   90.00
#
_symmetry.space_group_name_H-M   'P 1'
#
loop_
_entity.id
_entity.type
_entity.pdbx_description
1 polymer ?
#
loop_
_entity_poly.entity_id
_entity_poly.type
_entity_poly.pdbx_seq_one_letter_code
_entity_poly.pdbx_strand_id
1 'polypeptide(L)'
;MEEKRTLRILFIGNSHTYFNDMPAMVAEKARKAGFDCEVTMIAHGGWYLEQHVQEPDVRFNILYGHYDYVVLQEFSHPFGPEEKFFGAVRTLNQWIQEAKSKPVIYMTWARKEEKEVQPRMTAANKQIAKEIGALLAPVGENWWAYREAHPETEMYYEDGAHASAEGSAFAADYIWKSIEEDLK
;
A
#
# COMPACT_ATOMS: atom_id res chain seq x y z
N MET A 1 -28.68 4.30 -19.77
CA MET A 1 -27.58 3.34 -19.56
C MET A 1 -26.79 3.92 -18.41
N GLU A 2 -26.74 3.20 -17.30
CA GLU A 2 -25.98 3.66 -16.12
C GLU A 2 -24.49 3.50 -16.48
N GLU A 3 -23.73 4.60 -16.49
CA GLU A 3 -22.29 4.53 -16.70
C GLU A 3 -21.69 3.64 -15.61
N LYS A 4 -20.96 2.59 -16.01
CA LYS A 4 -20.16 1.81 -15.07
C LYS A 4 -19.15 2.76 -14.44
N ARG A 5 -19.34 3.10 -13.17
CA ARG A 5 -18.37 3.89 -12.40
C ARG A 5 -17.04 3.13 -12.34
N THR A 6 -15.98 3.75 -12.84
CA THR A 6 -14.60 3.26 -12.74
C THR A 6 -14.07 3.49 -11.32
N LEU A 7 -13.53 2.45 -10.69
CA LEU A 7 -12.86 2.52 -9.40
C LEU A 7 -11.48 3.17 -9.56
N ARG A 8 -11.20 4.25 -8.83
CA ARG A 8 -9.94 4.99 -8.93
C ARG A 8 -9.11 4.84 -7.66
N ILE A 9 -7.88 4.36 -7.81
CA ILE A 9 -6.98 4.10 -6.67
C ILE A 9 -5.67 4.86 -6.87
N LEU A 10 -5.32 5.72 -5.91
CA LEU A 10 -4.02 6.38 -5.86
C LEU A 10 -3.09 5.60 -4.92
N PHE A 11 -1.87 5.31 -5.38
CA PHE A 11 -0.81 4.73 -4.56
C PHE A 11 0.24 5.79 -4.26
N ILE A 12 0.58 5.99 -2.99
CA ILE A 12 1.66 6.87 -2.53
C ILE A 12 2.68 6.01 -1.79
N GLY A 13 3.92 6.03 -2.25
CA GLY A 13 4.96 5.20 -1.64
C GLY A 13 6.32 5.27 -2.31
N ASN A 14 6.99 4.13 -2.43
CA ASN A 14 8.34 4.03 -2.95
C ASN A 14 8.51 2.76 -3.81
N SER A 15 9.71 2.19 -3.82
CA SER A 15 10.03 1.01 -4.62
C SER A 15 9.20 -0.22 -4.26
N HIS A 16 8.69 -0.34 -3.03
CA HIS A 16 7.78 -1.44 -2.66
C HIS A 16 6.37 -1.27 -3.27
N THR A 17 6.08 -0.10 -3.84
CA THR A 17 4.90 0.17 -4.64
C THR A 17 5.20 -0.03 -6.13
N TYR A 18 6.21 0.63 -6.71
CA TYR A 18 6.38 0.58 -8.17
C TYR A 18 7.03 -0.71 -8.70
N PHE A 19 7.71 -1.51 -7.87
CA PHE A 19 8.35 -2.75 -8.35
C PHE A 19 7.33 -3.70 -8.97
N ASN A 20 7.70 -4.25 -10.14
CA ASN A 20 6.87 -5.12 -10.97
C ASN A 20 5.52 -4.49 -11.39
N ASP A 21 5.37 -3.17 -11.30
CA ASP A 21 4.11 -2.47 -11.55
C ASP A 21 2.95 -3.05 -10.71
N MET A 22 3.20 -3.22 -9.40
CA MET A 22 2.23 -3.80 -8.46
C MET A 22 0.85 -3.09 -8.49
N PRO A 23 0.73 -1.75 -8.60
CA PRO A 23 -0.56 -1.09 -8.79
C PRO A 23 -1.34 -1.61 -10.00
N ALA A 24 -0.70 -1.89 -11.14
CA ALA A 24 -1.37 -2.47 -12.30
C ALA A 24 -1.89 -3.89 -12.02
N MET A 25 -1.18 -4.68 -11.20
CA MET A 25 -1.66 -5.99 -10.74
C MET A 25 -2.90 -5.86 -9.86
N VAL A 26 -3.00 -4.83 -9.01
CA VAL A 26 -4.23 -4.53 -8.25
C VAL A 26 -5.39 -4.21 -9.20
N ALA A 27 -5.15 -3.38 -10.21
CA ALA A 27 -6.16 -3.05 -11.22
C ALA A 27 -6.64 -4.30 -11.99
N GLU A 28 -5.72 -5.21 -12.33
CA GLU A 28 -6.08 -6.47 -12.98
C GLU A 28 -6.97 -7.35 -12.10
N LYS A 29 -6.67 -7.45 -10.80
CA LYS A 29 -7.48 -8.19 -9.83
C LYS A 29 -8.88 -7.59 -9.67
N ALA A 30 -8.98 -6.27 -9.58
CA ALA A 30 -10.25 -5.56 -9.56
C ALA A 30 -11.11 -5.84 -10.82
N ARG A 31 -10.48 -5.80 -12.01
CA ARG A 31 -11.15 -6.12 -13.29
C ARG A 31 -11.63 -7.56 -13.35
N LYS A 32 -10.85 -8.52 -12.84
CA LYS A 32 -11.27 -9.93 -12.73
C LYS A 32 -12.44 -10.10 -11.77
N ALA A 33 -12.55 -9.27 -10.74
CA ALA A 33 -13.69 -9.22 -9.81
C ALA A 33 -14.91 -8.45 -10.36
N GLY A 34 -14.83 -7.91 -11.58
CA GLY A 34 -15.95 -7.24 -12.27
C GLY A 34 -16.00 -5.72 -12.12
N PHE A 35 -15.01 -5.11 -11.45
CA PHE A 35 -14.88 -3.66 -11.31
C PHE A 35 -14.01 -3.09 -12.43
N ASP A 36 -14.49 -2.08 -13.14
CA ASP A 36 -13.55 -1.27 -13.91
C ASP A 36 -12.64 -0.51 -12.95
N CYS A 37 -11.34 -0.41 -13.25
CA CYS A 37 -10.37 0.11 -12.31
C CYS A 37 -9.23 0.86 -13.01
N GLU A 38 -8.94 2.05 -12.51
CA GLU A 38 -7.80 2.89 -12.88
C GLU A 38 -6.92 3.09 -11.65
N VAL A 39 -5.61 3.01 -11.86
CA VAL A 39 -4.61 3.20 -10.82
C VAL A 39 -3.64 4.31 -11.22
N THR A 40 -3.30 5.14 -10.24
CA THR A 40 -2.23 6.13 -10.35
C THR A 40 -1.22 5.85 -9.25
N MET A 41 0.07 6.10 -9.49
CA MET A 41 1.07 6.05 -8.44
C MET A 41 1.89 7.34 -8.38
N ILE A 42 2.17 7.81 -7.17
CA ILE A 42 3.21 8.79 -6.86
C ILE A 42 4.21 8.06 -5.97
N ALA A 43 5.27 7.55 -6.58
CA ALA A 43 6.22 6.70 -5.90
C ALA A 43 7.67 7.10 -6.22
N HIS A 44 8.43 7.37 -5.17
CA HIS A 44 9.83 7.78 -5.27
C HIS A 44 10.72 6.78 -4.54
N GLY A 45 11.74 6.27 -5.22
CA GLY A 45 12.65 5.28 -4.62
C GLY A 45 13.31 5.83 -3.36
N GLY A 46 13.27 5.06 -2.26
CA GLY A 46 13.90 5.47 -1.00
C GLY A 46 13.11 6.46 -0.14
N TRP A 47 11.88 6.82 -0.51
CA TRP A 47 11.14 7.86 0.19
C TRP A 47 10.26 7.34 1.32
N TYR A 48 10.26 8.10 2.42
CA TYR A 48 9.30 8.02 3.51
C TYR A 48 8.03 8.82 3.19
N LEU A 49 6.92 8.51 3.85
CA LEU A 49 5.69 9.30 3.66
C LEU A 49 5.84 10.76 4.09
N GLU A 50 6.72 11.06 5.05
CA GLU A 50 6.99 12.45 5.47
C GLU A 50 7.54 13.33 4.32
N GLN A 51 8.23 12.71 3.35
CA GLN A 51 8.75 13.41 2.17
C GLN A 51 7.63 13.67 1.16
N HIS A 52 6.73 12.70 0.97
CA HIS A 52 5.52 12.86 0.13
C HIS A 52 4.62 13.99 0.62
N VAL A 53 4.52 14.20 1.94
CA VAL A 53 3.77 15.34 2.50
C VAL A 53 4.31 16.69 2.03
N GLN A 54 5.59 16.79 1.69
CA GLN A 54 6.19 18.03 1.19
C GLN A 54 6.03 18.22 -0.32
N GLU A 55 5.57 17.19 -1.04
CA GLU A 55 5.42 17.22 -2.49
C GLU A 55 4.04 17.80 -2.88
N PRO A 56 3.99 18.96 -3.57
CA PRO A 56 2.72 19.60 -3.92
C PRO A 56 1.79 18.70 -4.76
N ASP A 57 2.38 17.86 -5.62
CA ASP A 57 1.66 16.96 -6.51
C ASP A 57 0.89 15.89 -5.73
N VAL A 58 1.38 15.46 -4.55
CA VAL A 58 0.69 14.51 -3.67
C VAL A 58 -0.61 15.13 -3.17
N ARG A 59 -0.55 16.35 -2.62
CA ARG A 59 -1.73 17.06 -2.13
C ARG A 59 -2.72 17.34 -3.27
N PHE A 60 -2.23 17.81 -4.41
CA PHE A 60 -3.06 18.09 -5.57
C PHE A 60 -3.80 16.84 -6.07
N ASN A 61 -3.09 15.71 -6.22
CA ASN A 61 -3.70 14.46 -6.67
C ASN A 61 -4.75 13.96 -5.68
N ILE A 62 -4.46 13.98 -4.37
CA ILE A 62 -5.45 13.55 -3.38
C ILE A 62 -6.73 14.39 -3.47
N LEU A 63 -6.60 15.72 -3.49
CA LEU A 63 -7.77 16.62 -3.44
C LEU A 63 -8.59 16.66 -4.74
N TYR A 64 -7.95 16.49 -5.89
CA TYR A 64 -8.58 16.75 -7.19
C TYR A 64 -8.58 15.54 -8.14
N GLY A 65 -7.94 14.43 -7.78
CA GLY A 65 -7.90 13.21 -8.61
C GLY A 65 -9.17 12.37 -8.55
N HIS A 66 -10.10 12.67 -7.62
CA HIS A 66 -11.36 11.96 -7.42
C HIS A 66 -11.16 10.45 -7.22
N TYR A 67 -10.17 10.10 -6.40
CA TYR A 67 -9.87 8.72 -6.06
C TYR A 67 -10.92 8.18 -5.07
N ASP A 68 -11.32 6.92 -5.24
CA ASP A 68 -12.14 6.21 -4.26
C ASP A 68 -11.27 5.77 -3.06
N TYR A 69 -10.04 5.31 -3.35
CA TYR A 69 -9.09 4.85 -2.36
C TYR A 69 -7.71 5.50 -2.55
N VAL A 70 -7.04 5.78 -1.42
CA VAL A 70 -5.65 6.23 -1.41
C VAL A 70 -4.82 5.27 -0.55
N VAL A 71 -3.94 4.53 -1.21
CA VAL A 71 -3.05 3.53 -0.61
C VAL A 71 -1.75 4.21 -0.18
N LEU A 72 -1.44 4.12 1.11
CA LEU A 72 -0.25 4.72 1.73
C LEU A 72 0.73 3.62 2.11
N GLN A 73 1.96 3.74 1.59
CA GLN A 73 3.05 2.81 1.88
C GLN A 73 4.24 3.55 2.50
N GLU A 74 4.55 3.22 3.75
CA GLU A 74 5.73 3.74 4.46
C GLU A 74 6.99 2.97 4.09
N PHE A 75 8.13 3.65 4.17
CA PHE A 75 9.44 3.07 3.95
C PHE A 75 9.76 1.93 4.94
N SER A 76 10.14 0.77 4.42
CA SER A 76 10.34 -0.44 5.21
C SER A 76 11.74 -0.60 5.79
N HIS A 77 12.80 -0.25 5.05
CA HIS A 77 14.17 -0.71 5.36
C HIS A 77 15.27 0.34 5.17
N PRO A 78 15.69 1.04 6.25
CA PRO A 78 15.25 0.86 7.64
C PRO A 78 13.82 1.37 7.92
N PHE A 79 13.10 0.70 8.84
CA PHE A 79 11.79 1.18 9.30
C PHE A 79 12.01 2.37 10.23
N GLY A 80 11.53 3.54 9.80
CA GLY A 80 11.73 4.81 10.48
C GLY A 80 11.05 4.91 11.85
N PRO A 81 11.20 6.04 12.56
CA PRO A 81 10.47 6.30 13.79
C PRO A 81 8.95 6.41 13.55
N GLU A 82 8.17 5.79 14.42
CA GLU A 82 6.71 5.76 14.36
C GLU A 82 6.10 7.18 14.41
N GLU A 83 6.74 8.10 15.14
CA GLU A 83 6.29 9.50 15.21
C GLU A 83 6.23 10.17 13.82
N LYS A 84 7.27 9.95 13.00
CA LYS A 84 7.35 10.50 11.64
C LYS A 84 6.34 9.85 10.71
N PHE A 85 6.27 8.51 10.76
CA PHE A 85 5.28 7.75 10.00
C PHE A 85 3.84 8.18 10.33
N PHE A 86 3.49 8.21 11.61
CA PHE A 86 2.15 8.58 12.07
C PHE A 86 1.84 10.05 11.77
N GLY A 87 2.81 10.95 11.97
CA GLY A 87 2.67 12.36 11.58
C GLY A 87 2.33 12.52 10.10
N ALA A 88 3.08 11.84 9.23
CA ALA A 88 2.86 11.89 7.78
C ALA A 88 1.48 11.33 7.40
N VAL A 89 1.12 10.15 7.93
CA VAL A 89 -0.18 9.52 7.66
C VAL A 89 -1.33 10.39 8.14
N ARG A 90 -1.23 11.05 9.30
CA ARG A 90 -2.28 11.97 9.79
C ARG A 90 -2.48 13.14 8.83
N THR A 91 -1.40 13.75 8.34
CA THR A 91 -1.49 14.85 7.37
C THR A 91 -2.10 14.38 6.05
N LEU A 92 -1.64 13.25 5.51
CA LEU A 92 -2.21 12.67 4.29
C LEU A 92 -3.70 12.33 4.47
N ASN A 93 -4.06 11.75 5.62
CA ASN A 93 -5.44 11.41 5.93
C ASN A 93 -6.35 12.64 5.98
N GLN A 94 -5.87 13.79 6.47
CA GLN A 94 -6.67 15.03 6.43
C GLN A 94 -7.07 15.40 4.99
N TRP A 95 -6.14 15.30 4.04
CA TRP A 95 -6.43 15.56 2.62
C TRP A 95 -7.34 14.49 2.02
N ILE A 96 -7.12 13.22 2.38
CA ILE A 96 -7.95 12.09 1.92
C ILE A 96 -9.41 12.27 2.38
N GLN A 97 -9.63 12.65 3.64
CA GLN A 97 -10.97 12.91 4.17
C GLN A 97 -11.62 14.14 3.53
N GLU A 98 -10.85 15.21 3.29
CA GLU A 98 -11.32 16.40 2.57
C GLU A 98 -11.80 16.05 1.15
N ALA A 99 -11.07 15.17 0.47
CA ALA A 99 -11.42 14.64 -0.86
C ALA A 99 -12.56 13.61 -0.83
N LYS A 100 -12.98 13.15 0.36
CA LYS A 100 -13.96 12.06 0.57
C LYS A 100 -13.50 10.71 0.00
N SER A 101 -12.19 10.50 -0.06
CA SER A 101 -11.57 9.21 -0.40
C SER A 101 -11.41 8.35 0.86
N LYS A 102 -11.21 7.04 0.69
CA LYS A 102 -10.92 6.12 1.79
C LYS A 102 -9.41 5.83 1.89
N PRO A 103 -8.77 6.00 3.06
CA PRO A 103 -7.37 5.64 3.24
C PRO A 103 -7.20 4.11 3.36
N VAL A 104 -6.12 3.60 2.76
CA VAL A 104 -5.67 2.21 2.88
C VAL A 104 -4.21 2.21 3.31
N ILE A 105 -3.88 1.56 4.42
CA ILE A 105 -2.50 1.36 4.86
C ILE A 105 -1.97 0.07 4.23
N TYR A 106 -0.97 0.19 3.36
CA TYR A 106 -0.23 -0.94 2.81
C TYR A 106 0.92 -1.32 3.73
N MET A 107 0.67 -2.32 4.58
CA MET A 107 1.69 -2.89 5.47
C MET A 107 2.62 -3.81 4.70
N THR A 108 3.83 -3.33 4.43
CA THR A 108 4.92 -4.06 3.76
C THR A 108 5.60 -5.11 4.65
N TRP A 109 6.52 -5.88 4.06
CA TRP A 109 7.31 -6.91 4.71
C TRP A 109 8.69 -6.42 5.18
N ALA A 110 9.33 -7.22 6.04
CA ALA A 110 10.72 -7.08 6.46
C ALA A 110 11.74 -7.62 5.43
N ARG A 111 13.00 -7.16 5.43
CA ARG A 111 14.06 -7.80 4.62
C ARG A 111 14.16 -9.29 4.95
N LYS A 112 14.62 -10.08 3.98
CA LYS A 112 14.70 -11.54 4.06
C LYS A 112 15.53 -12.03 5.26
N GLU A 113 16.52 -11.25 5.70
CA GLU A 113 17.39 -11.53 6.83
C GLU A 113 16.96 -10.85 8.14
N GLU A 114 15.92 -10.00 8.13
CA GLU A 114 15.50 -9.15 9.25
C GLU A 114 14.08 -9.48 9.74
N LYS A 115 13.71 -10.77 9.80
CA LYS A 115 12.36 -11.22 10.18
C LYS A 115 11.87 -10.60 11.50
N GLU A 116 12.78 -10.41 12.44
CA GLU A 116 12.56 -9.82 13.76
C GLU A 116 12.07 -8.37 13.72
N VAL A 117 12.22 -7.66 12.59
CA VAL A 117 11.71 -6.30 12.40
C VAL A 117 10.20 -6.30 12.09
N GLN A 118 9.68 -7.37 11.49
CA GLN A 118 8.28 -7.46 11.07
C GLN A 118 7.28 -7.15 12.19
N PRO A 119 7.41 -7.67 13.42
CA PRO A 119 6.46 -7.36 14.50
C PRO A 119 6.32 -5.87 14.81
N ARG A 120 7.42 -5.10 14.75
CA ARG A 120 7.39 -3.64 14.96
C ARG A 120 6.63 -2.94 13.84
N MET A 121 6.94 -3.29 12.59
CA MET A 121 6.24 -2.77 11.41
C MET A 121 4.74 -3.10 11.48
N THR A 122 4.41 -4.32 11.88
CA THR A 122 3.02 -4.79 11.99
C THR A 122 2.25 -4.02 13.06
N ALA A 123 2.84 -3.84 14.24
CA ALA A 123 2.23 -3.08 15.31
C ALA A 123 1.98 -1.62 14.90
N ALA A 124 2.97 -0.97 14.28
CA ALA A 124 2.86 0.42 13.85
C ALA A 124 1.77 0.61 12.77
N ASN A 125 1.74 -0.24 11.75
CA ASN A 125 0.73 -0.15 10.68
C ASN A 125 -0.68 -0.43 11.21
N LYS A 126 -0.86 -1.44 12.09
CA LYS A 126 -2.15 -1.71 12.74
C LYS A 126 -2.60 -0.55 13.62
N GLN A 127 -1.68 0.06 14.37
CA GLN A 127 -1.98 1.20 15.24
C GLN A 127 -2.49 2.38 14.42
N ILE A 128 -1.75 2.82 13.40
CA ILE A 128 -2.12 4.01 12.64
C ILE A 128 -3.36 3.76 11.78
N ALA A 129 -3.53 2.57 11.20
CA ALA A 129 -4.73 2.22 10.46
C ALA A 129 -5.98 2.31 11.35
N LYS A 130 -5.91 1.76 12.56
CA LYS A 130 -6.99 1.86 13.55
C LYS A 130 -7.25 3.31 13.98
N GLU A 131 -6.19 4.08 14.20
CA GLU A 131 -6.30 5.47 14.65
C GLU A 131 -7.08 6.34 13.66
N ILE A 132 -6.80 6.19 12.37
CA ILE A 132 -7.40 7.02 11.32
C ILE A 132 -8.67 6.41 10.69
N GLY A 133 -9.04 5.19 11.09
CA GLY A 133 -10.15 4.44 10.48
C GLY A 133 -9.86 3.98 9.04
N ALA A 134 -8.61 3.67 8.73
CA ALA A 134 -8.21 3.17 7.42
C ALA A 134 -8.42 1.67 7.27
N LEU A 135 -8.60 1.24 6.02
CA LEU A 135 -8.42 -0.16 5.67
C LEU A 135 -6.95 -0.54 5.86
N LEU A 136 -6.70 -1.78 6.26
CA LEU A 136 -5.35 -2.32 6.36
C LEU A 136 -5.19 -3.42 5.32
N ALA A 137 -4.17 -3.31 4.47
CA ALA A 137 -3.71 -4.37 3.58
C ALA A 137 -2.52 -5.10 4.24
N PRO A 138 -2.74 -6.27 4.87
CA PRO A 138 -1.78 -6.84 5.80
C PRO A 138 -0.71 -7.71 5.13
N VAL A 139 -0.02 -7.18 4.11
CA VAL A 139 0.90 -7.98 3.29
C VAL A 139 2.04 -8.56 4.13
N GLY A 140 2.77 -7.73 4.89
CA GLY A 140 3.92 -8.19 5.68
C GLY A 140 3.59 -9.20 6.77
N GLU A 141 2.38 -9.14 7.34
CA GLU A 141 1.91 -10.14 8.29
C GLU A 141 1.72 -11.51 7.64
N ASN A 142 1.17 -11.55 6.43
CA ASN A 142 0.91 -12.79 5.70
C ASN A 142 2.14 -13.28 4.92
N TRP A 143 3.05 -12.38 4.56
CA TRP A 143 4.25 -12.65 3.77
C TRP A 143 5.12 -13.76 4.37
N TRP A 144 5.42 -13.66 5.66
CA TRP A 144 6.28 -14.63 6.34
C TRP A 144 5.62 -15.99 6.49
N ALA A 145 4.33 -16.02 6.86
CA ALA A 145 3.58 -17.27 6.94
C ALA A 145 3.53 -17.98 5.58
N TYR A 146 3.33 -17.22 4.50
CA TYR A 146 3.32 -17.76 3.15
C TYR A 146 4.70 -18.30 2.75
N ARG A 147 5.77 -17.54 2.96
CA ARG A 147 7.14 -17.96 2.63
C ARG A 147 7.56 -19.24 3.36
N GLU A 148 7.14 -19.41 4.62
CA GLU A 148 7.43 -20.62 5.39
C GLU A 148 6.65 -21.83 4.90
N ALA A 149 5.40 -21.63 4.47
CA ALA A 149 4.56 -22.68 3.91
C ALA A 149 4.93 -23.05 2.47
N HIS A 150 5.54 -22.13 1.72
CA HIS A 150 5.86 -22.25 0.30
C HIS A 150 7.34 -21.93 0.00
N PRO A 151 8.31 -22.70 0.55
CA PRO A 151 9.74 -22.45 0.35
C PRO A 151 10.19 -22.57 -1.12
N GLU A 152 9.39 -23.22 -1.97
CA GLU A 152 9.58 -23.30 -3.42
C GLU A 152 9.32 -21.98 -4.15
N THR A 153 8.59 -21.06 -3.52
CA THR A 153 8.24 -19.76 -4.10
C THR A 153 9.20 -18.70 -3.56
N GLU A 154 10.04 -18.15 -4.44
CA GLU A 154 10.88 -17.03 -4.06
C GLU A 154 10.03 -15.75 -4.03
N MET A 155 9.83 -15.21 -2.83
CA MET A 155 9.03 -14.01 -2.60
C MET A 155 9.84 -12.71 -2.76
N TYR A 156 11.17 -12.79 -2.62
CA TYR A 156 12.05 -11.63 -2.71
C TYR A 156 12.73 -11.54 -4.06
N TYR A 157 13.05 -10.32 -4.49
CA TYR A 157 14.04 -10.11 -5.52
C TYR A 157 15.44 -10.50 -5.01
N GLU A 158 16.43 -10.53 -5.90
CA GLU A 158 17.80 -10.95 -5.60
C GLU A 158 18.47 -10.15 -4.46
N ASP A 159 17.97 -8.95 -4.17
CA ASP A 159 18.48 -8.07 -3.11
C ASP A 159 17.91 -8.34 -1.71
N GLY A 160 17.00 -9.30 -1.57
CA GLY A 160 16.41 -9.69 -0.29
C GLY A 160 15.51 -8.61 0.35
N ALA A 161 15.15 -7.56 -0.39
CA ALA A 161 14.31 -6.47 0.09
C ALA A 161 13.07 -6.24 -0.78
N HIS A 162 13.25 -6.08 -2.09
CA HIS A 162 12.14 -5.89 -3.01
C HIS A 162 11.38 -7.21 -3.21
N ALA A 163 10.13 -7.12 -3.68
CA ALA A 163 9.37 -8.29 -4.05
C ALA A 163 9.86 -8.87 -5.38
N SER A 164 9.84 -10.20 -5.49
CA SER A 164 9.79 -10.89 -6.79
C SER A 164 8.47 -10.58 -7.49
N ALA A 165 8.28 -11.07 -8.73
CA ALA A 165 7.01 -10.94 -9.42
C ALA A 165 5.86 -11.61 -8.63
N GLU A 166 6.13 -12.79 -8.06
CA GLU A 166 5.23 -13.55 -7.18
C GLU A 166 4.93 -12.77 -5.89
N GLY A 167 5.96 -12.16 -5.29
CA GLY A 167 5.80 -11.28 -4.13
C GLY A 167 4.91 -10.07 -4.41
N SER A 168 5.07 -9.41 -5.57
CA SER A 168 4.22 -8.28 -5.97
C SER A 168 2.79 -8.73 -6.24
N ALA A 169 2.60 -9.90 -6.87
CA ALA A 169 1.26 -10.47 -7.07
C ALA A 169 0.56 -10.79 -5.75
N PHE A 170 1.30 -11.31 -4.77
CA PHE A 170 0.84 -11.55 -3.41
C PHE A 170 0.46 -10.25 -2.69
N ALA A 171 1.30 -9.22 -2.78
CA ALA A 171 0.99 -7.90 -2.22
C ALA A 171 -0.30 -7.32 -2.82
N ALA A 172 -0.41 -7.37 -4.16
CA ALA A 172 -1.60 -6.92 -4.87
C ALA A 172 -2.87 -7.69 -4.46
N ASP A 173 -2.78 -8.99 -4.15
CA ASP A 173 -3.92 -9.78 -3.67
C ASP A 173 -4.45 -9.25 -2.34
N TYR A 174 -3.56 -8.98 -1.38
CA TYR A 174 -3.99 -8.50 -0.07
C TYR A 174 -4.46 -7.04 -0.12
N ILE A 175 -3.88 -6.20 -0.98
CA ILE A 175 -4.39 -4.83 -1.19
C ILE A 175 -5.79 -4.88 -1.81
N TRP A 176 -5.99 -5.68 -2.87
CA TRP A 176 -7.30 -5.82 -3.49
C TRP A 176 -8.33 -6.41 -2.53
N LYS A 177 -8.01 -7.48 -1.80
CA LYS A 177 -8.92 -8.10 -0.84
C LYS A 177 -9.44 -7.11 0.20
N SER A 178 -8.56 -6.28 0.76
CA SER A 178 -8.97 -5.25 1.72
C SER A 178 -9.94 -4.22 1.12
N ILE A 179 -9.75 -3.84 -0.14
CA ILE A 179 -10.64 -2.92 -0.86
C ILE A 179 -11.95 -3.62 -1.22
N GLU A 180 -11.90 -4.86 -1.73
CA GLU A 180 -13.07 -5.64 -2.12
C GLU A 180 -14.00 -5.93 -0.93
N GLU A 181 -13.45 -6.17 0.25
CA GLU A 181 -14.22 -6.35 1.48
C GLU A 181 -15.01 -5.09 1.87
N ASP A 182 -14.48 -3.90 1.62
CA ASP A 182 -15.15 -2.62 1.90
C ASP A 182 -16.18 -2.23 0.82
N LEU A 183 -16.07 -2.80 -0.39
CA LEU A 183 -17.03 -2.62 -1.48
C LEU A 183 -18.30 -3.49 -1.33
N LYS A 184 -18.28 -4.49 -0.44
CA LYS A 184 -19.40 -5.41 -0.17
C LYS A 184 -20.36 -4.86 0.89
#